data_AF-V7AH96-F1
#
_entry.id   AF-V7AH96-F1
#
_cell.length_a   1.000
_cell.length_b   1.000
_cell.length_c   1.000
_cell.angle_alpha   90.00
_cell.angle_beta   90.00
_cell.angle_gamma   90.00
#
_symmetry.space_group_name_H-M   'P 1'
#
loop_
_entity.id
_entity.type
_entity.pdbx_description
1 polymer ?
#
loop_
_entity_poly.entity_id
_entity_poly.type
_entity_poly.pdbx_seq_one_letter_code
_entity_poly.pdbx_strand_id
1 'polypeptide(L)'
;MGKKKQKIVLPPELPPDIPEDEVEVSDDDLQFIKENRSYASLLSTLDTHSITKHVTRVADAKDDALEKLYEKRMQKNALKKEKEETGLQVDRADALPIKTLDGKLHYRTATKTVSENDPSEEGTAEDVNADEGMVKLTKSEKRAKLKKMKKEAKKQGKEMAKTEVEDTPQAAVLAEIKEDLTAEEAFESKKCKLAELGSALLTDPESNIKLLKEMVQISKDNNHTIVKLGLLSLLAVFKDIIPGYRIRLPTEKELEMKVSKTVRKMRYYESTLLSAYKVYLQRLMALENKPLFQHVAVRCICSLLDANPHFNYRESLLDATVRNISSTNDAIRFWCIFSVHHFSL
;
A
#
# COMPACT_ATOMS: atom_id res chain seq x y z
N MET A 1 -29.69 -11.14 4.16
CA MET A 1 -29.04 -11.36 5.48
C MET A 1 -28.18 -12.62 5.42
N GLY A 2 -27.12 -12.74 6.23
CA GLY A 2 -26.31 -13.97 6.29
C GLY A 2 -24.82 -13.76 6.55
N LYS A 3 -24.43 -13.27 7.74
CA LYS A 3 -23.02 -13.24 8.15
C LYS A 3 -22.61 -14.64 8.62
N LYS A 4 -21.70 -15.31 7.90
CA LYS A 4 -21.09 -16.57 8.35
C LYS A 4 -20.24 -16.28 9.61
N LYS A 5 -20.59 -16.91 10.74
CA LYS A 5 -19.78 -16.86 11.96
C LYS A 5 -18.46 -17.59 11.71
N GLN A 6 -17.33 -16.96 12.05
CA GLN A 6 -16.03 -17.63 12.05
C GLN A 6 -16.04 -18.68 13.16
N LYS A 7 -15.66 -19.93 12.84
CA LYS A 7 -15.42 -20.95 13.86
C LYS A 7 -14.17 -20.56 14.63
N ILE A 8 -14.34 -20.25 15.92
CA ILE A 8 -13.23 -20.10 16.84
C ILE A 8 -12.71 -21.51 17.10
N VAL A 9 -11.51 -21.82 16.59
CA VAL A 9 -10.77 -23.02 17.00
C VAL A 9 -10.20 -22.70 18.38
N LEU A 10 -10.79 -23.31 19.41
CA LEU A 10 -10.25 -23.26 20.75
C LEU A 10 -8.90 -24.02 20.77
N PRO A 11 -7.95 -23.63 21.62
CA PRO A 11 -6.72 -24.41 21.81
C PRO A 11 -7.08 -25.84 22.26
N PRO A 12 -6.22 -26.84 22.00
CA PRO A 12 -6.41 -28.16 22.58
C PRO A 12 -6.53 -28.03 24.10
N GLU A 13 -7.44 -28.80 24.68
CA GLU A 13 -7.58 -28.88 26.14
C GLU A 13 -6.24 -29.31 26.73
N LEU A 14 -5.85 -28.64 27.82
CA LEU A 14 -4.67 -29.04 28.58
C LEU A 14 -4.94 -30.47 29.12
N PRO A 15 -3.91 -31.31 29.27
CA PRO A 15 -4.06 -32.53 30.05
C PRO A 15 -4.65 -32.17 31.42
N PRO A 16 -5.51 -33.03 32.00
CA PRO A 16 -6.10 -32.76 33.31
C PRO A 16 -4.99 -32.49 34.33
N ASP A 17 -5.19 -31.50 35.20
CA ASP A 17 -4.27 -31.21 36.29
C ASP A 17 -4.28 -32.40 37.26
N ILE A 18 -3.32 -33.31 37.08
CA ILE A 18 -3.07 -34.42 38.00
C ILE A 18 -2.54 -33.78 39.30
N PRO A 19 -3.16 -34.01 40.45
CA PRO A 19 -2.65 -33.50 41.72
C PRO A 19 -1.23 -34.02 41.95
N GLU A 20 -0.33 -33.17 42.46
CA GLU A 20 1.10 -33.50 42.61
C GLU A 20 1.31 -34.77 43.47
N ASP A 21 0.36 -35.08 44.36
CA ASP A 21 0.33 -36.27 45.21
C ASP A 21 0.05 -37.61 44.48
N GLU A 22 -0.45 -37.59 43.23
CA GLU A 22 -0.67 -38.80 42.40
C GLU A 22 0.54 -39.13 41.50
N VAL A 23 1.59 -38.31 41.49
CA VAL A 23 2.80 -38.54 40.68
C VAL A 23 3.78 -39.45 41.42
N GLU A 24 3.53 -40.76 41.39
CA GLU A 24 4.46 -41.76 41.92
C GLU A 24 5.74 -41.82 41.07
N VAL A 25 6.87 -41.38 41.64
CA VAL A 25 8.20 -41.45 41.00
C VAL A 25 8.73 -42.88 41.13
N SER A 26 8.98 -43.55 40.01
CA SER A 26 9.51 -44.92 40.00
C SER A 26 11.03 -44.95 40.28
N ASP A 27 11.51 -46.06 40.84
CA ASP A 27 12.96 -46.31 40.98
C ASP A 27 13.69 -46.31 39.62
N ASP A 28 12.98 -46.63 38.54
CA ASP A 28 13.50 -46.56 37.16
C ASP A 28 13.73 -45.11 36.70
N ASP A 29 12.85 -44.17 37.07
CA ASP A 29 13.01 -42.74 36.78
C ASP A 29 14.24 -42.16 37.49
N LEU A 30 14.45 -42.59 38.74
CA LEU A 30 15.62 -42.22 39.54
C LEU A 30 16.91 -42.81 38.98
N GLN A 31 16.88 -44.00 38.36
CA GLN A 31 18.03 -44.56 37.64
C GLN A 31 18.32 -43.79 36.35
N PHE A 32 17.30 -43.53 35.54
CA PHE A 32 17.43 -42.78 34.28
C PHE A 32 18.07 -41.39 34.47
N ILE A 33 17.68 -40.65 35.53
CA ILE A 33 18.25 -39.34 35.86
C ILE A 33 19.71 -39.45 36.34
N LYS A 34 20.07 -40.53 37.08
CA LYS A 34 21.45 -40.77 37.54
C LYS A 34 22.38 -41.06 36.36
N GLU A 35 21.93 -41.84 35.39
CA GLU A 35 22.68 -42.13 34.15
C GLU A 35 22.84 -40.88 33.27
N ASN A 36 21.77 -40.08 33.14
CA ASN A 36 21.71 -38.92 32.25
C ASN A 36 22.05 -37.59 32.95
N ARG A 37 22.83 -37.63 34.04
CA ARG A 37 23.14 -36.47 34.89
C ARG A 37 23.85 -35.32 34.15
N SER A 38 24.59 -35.62 33.08
CA SER A 38 25.18 -34.62 32.18
C SER A 38 24.12 -33.72 31.52
N TYR A 39 23.00 -34.31 31.10
CA TYR A 39 21.89 -33.62 30.44
C TYR A 39 20.97 -32.90 31.45
N ALA A 40 20.86 -33.43 32.68
CA ALA A 40 20.12 -32.79 33.77
C ALA A 40 20.86 -31.62 34.46
N SER A 41 22.09 -31.30 34.04
CA SER A 41 22.91 -30.21 34.61
C SER A 41 22.20 -28.85 34.65
N LEU A 42 21.38 -28.55 33.64
CA LEU A 42 20.54 -27.34 33.60
C LEU A 42 19.51 -27.31 34.74
N LEU A 43 18.84 -28.43 35.05
CA LEU A 43 17.85 -28.50 36.13
C LEU A 43 18.49 -28.25 37.50
N SER A 44 19.72 -28.73 37.72
CA SER A 44 20.46 -28.48 38.96
C SER A 44 21.04 -27.06 39.09
N THR A 45 21.06 -26.27 38.02
CA THR A 45 21.64 -24.91 37.98
C THR A 45 20.62 -23.81 37.74
N LEU A 46 19.34 -24.14 37.54
CA LEU A 46 18.25 -23.19 37.37
C LEU A 46 17.90 -22.51 38.70
N ASP A 47 18.12 -21.20 38.78
CA ASP A 47 17.66 -20.35 39.87
C ASP A 47 16.13 -20.18 39.83
N THR A 48 15.44 -21.07 40.53
CA THR A 48 13.98 -21.06 40.71
C THR A 48 13.46 -19.73 41.27
N HIS A 49 14.28 -19.02 42.06
CA HIS A 49 13.91 -17.80 42.75
C HIS A 49 13.95 -16.56 41.84
N SER A 50 14.85 -16.53 40.85
CA SER A 50 14.87 -15.50 39.79
C SER A 50 13.81 -15.74 38.71
N ILE A 51 13.48 -17.01 38.42
CA ILE A 51 12.48 -17.38 37.41
C ILE A 51 11.07 -17.00 37.89
N THR A 52 10.69 -17.42 39.09
CA THR A 52 9.39 -17.08 39.72
C THR A 52 9.17 -15.57 39.83
N LYS A 53 10.23 -14.78 40.05
CA LYS A 53 10.17 -13.30 40.11
C LYS A 53 9.81 -12.63 38.78
N HIS A 54 10.07 -13.26 37.63
CA HIS A 54 9.75 -12.73 36.30
C HIS A 54 8.43 -13.28 35.73
N VAL A 55 7.96 -14.41 36.24
CA VAL A 55 6.64 -14.97 35.90
C VAL A 55 5.56 -14.22 36.66
N THR A 56 5.08 -13.11 36.09
CA THR A 56 3.92 -12.35 36.61
C THR A 56 2.58 -13.07 36.48
N ARG A 57 2.56 -14.31 35.99
CA ARG A 57 1.44 -15.25 36.19
C ARG A 57 1.56 -15.84 37.60
N VAL A 58 1.08 -15.09 38.57
CA VAL A 58 0.77 -15.64 39.89
C VAL A 58 -0.40 -16.60 39.68
N ALA A 59 -0.22 -17.89 39.95
CA ALA A 59 -1.27 -18.89 39.80
C ALA A 59 -2.51 -18.55 40.66
N ASP A 60 -2.29 -17.86 41.79
CA ASP A 60 -3.30 -17.53 42.79
C ASP A 60 -3.69 -16.04 42.85
N ALA A 61 -3.27 -15.20 41.89
CA ALA A 61 -3.72 -13.80 41.89
C ALA A 61 -5.15 -13.70 41.39
N LYS A 62 -6.06 -13.32 42.31
CA LYS A 62 -7.45 -12.92 42.01
C LYS A 62 -7.49 -12.03 40.76
N ASP A 63 -8.30 -12.42 39.77
CA ASP A 63 -8.33 -11.80 38.42
C ASP A 63 -8.44 -10.26 38.45
N ASP A 64 -9.23 -9.73 39.39
CA ASP A 64 -9.35 -8.29 39.73
C ASP A 64 -8.02 -7.53 39.83
N ALA A 65 -6.96 -8.17 40.32
CA ALA A 65 -5.64 -7.57 40.48
C ALA A 65 -4.86 -7.56 39.16
N LEU A 66 -5.04 -8.60 38.35
CA LEU A 66 -4.41 -8.76 37.03
C LEU A 66 -5.01 -7.76 36.03
N GLU A 67 -6.33 -7.59 36.04
CA GLU A 67 -7.03 -6.64 35.17
C GLU A 67 -6.62 -5.19 35.44
N LYS A 68 -6.54 -4.78 36.72
CA LYS A 68 -6.04 -3.45 37.13
C LYS A 68 -4.60 -3.18 36.69
N LEU A 69 -3.75 -4.20 36.53
CA LEU A 69 -2.39 -4.05 35.99
C LEU A 69 -2.41 -3.87 34.46
N TYR A 70 -3.33 -4.52 33.75
CA TYR A 70 -3.55 -4.32 32.32
C TYR A 70 -4.10 -2.92 32.00
N GLU A 71 -5.10 -2.44 32.75
CA GLU A 71 -5.66 -1.09 32.61
C GLU A 71 -4.58 -0.01 32.80
N LYS A 72 -3.79 -0.10 33.88
CA LYS A 72 -2.67 0.83 34.14
C LYS A 72 -1.63 0.82 33.03
N ARG A 73 -1.37 -0.33 32.40
CA ARG A 73 -0.44 -0.44 31.26
C ARG A 73 -1.01 0.23 30.00
N MET A 74 -2.31 0.07 29.74
CA MET A 74 -3.01 0.72 28.63
C MET A 74 -3.01 2.25 28.78
N GLN A 75 -3.37 2.76 29.97
CA GLN A 75 -3.32 4.20 30.27
C GLN A 75 -1.90 4.78 30.12
N LYS A 76 -0.87 4.09 30.61
CA LYS A 76 0.53 4.53 30.47
C LYS A 76 0.99 4.58 29.01
N ASN A 77 0.47 3.73 28.13
CA ASN A 77 0.75 3.77 26.70
C ASN A 77 -0.02 4.89 25.98
N ALA A 78 -1.28 5.16 26.37
CA ALA A 78 -2.03 6.31 25.86
C ALA A 78 -1.33 7.64 26.20
N LEU A 79 -0.92 7.82 27.46
CA LEU A 79 -0.18 9.00 27.92
C LEU A 79 1.20 9.18 27.24
N LYS A 80 1.83 8.09 26.78
CA LYS A 80 3.04 8.18 25.95
C LYS A 80 2.72 8.68 24.54
N LYS A 81 1.67 8.15 23.93
CA LYS A 81 1.21 8.52 22.59
C LYS A 81 0.75 9.98 22.52
N GLU A 82 0.06 10.47 23.55
CA GLU A 82 -0.30 11.90 23.67
C GLU A 82 0.94 12.80 23.83
N LYS A 83 2.00 12.33 24.50
CA LYS A 83 3.28 13.06 24.60
C LYS A 83 4.07 13.06 23.29
N GLU A 84 3.98 12.00 22.49
CA GLU A 84 4.56 11.95 21.14
C GLU A 84 3.78 12.87 20.18
N GLU A 85 2.44 12.93 20.28
CA GLU A 85 1.59 13.78 19.45
C GLU A 85 1.63 15.27 19.83
N THR A 86 2.04 15.63 21.06
CA THR A 86 2.21 17.03 21.52
C THR A 86 3.66 17.53 21.53
N GLY A 87 4.64 16.67 21.20
CA GLY A 87 6.06 16.90 21.48
C GLY A 87 6.97 16.86 20.26
N LEU A 88 6.74 17.70 19.25
CA LEU A 88 7.69 17.93 18.15
C LEU A 88 8.28 19.35 18.23
N GLN A 89 9.03 19.60 19.30
CA GLN A 89 9.93 20.75 19.41
C GLN A 89 11.23 20.43 18.66
N VAL A 90 11.53 21.22 17.64
CA VAL A 90 12.83 21.22 16.97
C VAL A 90 13.71 22.26 17.68
N ASP A 91 14.89 21.85 18.13
CA ASP A 91 15.76 22.73 18.91
C ASP A 91 16.38 23.82 18.02
N ARG A 92 16.76 24.95 18.61
CA ARG A 92 17.17 26.16 17.85
C ARG A 92 18.43 25.94 17.00
N ALA A 93 19.24 24.92 17.33
CA ALA A 93 20.43 24.52 16.58
C ALA A 93 20.11 23.76 15.28
N ASP A 94 18.96 23.09 15.19
CA ASP A 94 18.62 22.19 14.09
C ASP A 94 17.80 22.86 12.97
N ALA A 95 17.32 24.09 13.21
CA ALA A 95 16.52 24.84 12.25
C ALA A 95 17.39 25.56 11.20
N LEU A 96 17.32 25.12 9.94
CA LEU A 96 18.01 25.76 8.82
C LEU A 96 17.53 27.23 8.63
N PRO A 97 18.45 28.22 8.56
CA PRO A 97 18.08 29.61 8.37
C PRO A 97 17.61 29.93 6.96
N ILE A 98 16.67 30.87 6.85
CA ILE A 98 16.17 31.43 5.59
C ILE A 98 16.73 32.85 5.43
N LYS A 99 17.33 33.17 4.28
CA LYS A 99 17.72 34.55 3.94
C LYS A 99 16.50 35.33 3.45
N THR A 100 16.25 36.52 4.00
CA THR A 100 15.34 37.51 3.41
C THR A 100 16.04 38.28 2.28
N LEU A 101 15.28 39.00 1.46
CA LEU A 101 15.80 39.76 0.32
C LEU A 101 16.81 40.85 0.74
N ASP A 102 16.71 41.36 1.97
CA ASP A 102 17.65 42.31 2.59
C ASP A 102 18.95 41.65 3.11
N GLY A 103 19.21 40.39 2.75
CA GLY A 103 20.43 39.65 3.09
C GLY A 103 20.53 39.13 4.53
N LYS A 104 19.55 39.44 5.40
CA LYS A 104 19.53 38.99 6.80
C LYS A 104 19.01 37.55 6.93
N LEU A 105 19.58 36.80 7.88
CA LEU A 105 19.24 35.39 8.16
C LEU A 105 18.17 35.32 9.25
N HIS A 106 17.02 34.73 8.94
CA HIS A 106 15.92 34.49 9.87
C HIS A 106 15.74 33.00 10.17
N TYR A 107 15.56 32.68 11.45
CA TYR A 107 15.21 31.36 11.96
C TYR A 107 13.75 31.40 12.43
N ARG A 108 12.93 30.41 12.05
CA ARG A 108 11.52 30.32 12.47
C ARG A 108 11.40 29.53 13.77
N THR A 109 11.01 30.19 14.85
CA THR A 109 10.54 29.55 16.10
C THR A 109 9.06 29.85 16.32
N ALA A 110 8.33 28.96 17.00
CA ALA A 110 6.90 29.11 17.24
C ALA A 110 6.49 28.64 18.64
N THR A 111 6.20 29.59 19.54
CA THR A 111 5.49 29.40 20.82
C THR A 111 4.65 30.64 21.13
N LYS A 112 3.64 30.52 22.01
CA LYS A 112 2.57 31.53 22.15
C LYS A 112 2.29 31.92 23.62
N THR A 113 2.60 33.18 23.95
CA THR A 113 2.01 34.09 24.99
C THR A 113 1.70 33.61 26.41
N VAL A 114 2.27 34.29 27.41
CA VAL A 114 1.63 34.66 28.71
C VAL A 114 2.12 36.08 29.12
N SER A 115 1.24 36.89 29.70
CA SER A 115 1.47 38.21 30.37
C SER A 115 2.30 38.07 31.68
N GLU A 116 2.78 39.09 32.42
CA GLU A 116 2.64 40.57 32.41
C GLU A 116 3.77 41.23 33.25
N ASN A 117 3.79 42.58 33.26
CA ASN A 117 4.42 43.53 34.21
C ASN A 117 5.86 44.03 33.98
N ASP A 118 5.90 45.35 33.73
CA ASP A 118 7.01 46.33 33.68
C ASP A 118 7.24 46.95 35.09
N PRO A 119 8.17 47.92 35.39
CA PRO A 119 8.34 49.19 34.64
C PRO A 119 9.74 49.88 34.62
N SER A 120 9.76 51.05 33.96
CA SER A 120 10.67 52.22 34.11
C SER A 120 12.00 52.22 33.31
N GLU A 121 12.51 53.33 32.74
CA GLU A 121 12.09 54.75 32.48
C GLU A 121 13.19 55.35 31.55
N GLU A 122 13.06 56.41 30.73
CA GLU A 122 11.98 57.23 30.12
C GLU A 122 12.63 57.97 28.90
N GLY A 123 11.88 58.71 28.06
CA GLY A 123 12.47 59.68 27.12
C GLY A 123 11.60 60.15 25.95
N THR A 124 10.52 60.91 26.21
CA THR A 124 9.95 62.08 25.44
C THR A 124 10.22 62.23 23.93
N ALA A 125 9.32 62.64 23.02
CA ALA A 125 7.89 63.02 22.96
C ALA A 125 7.52 63.01 21.42
N GLU A 126 6.32 63.22 20.86
CA GLU A 126 5.08 63.93 21.24
C GLU A 126 3.82 63.16 20.79
N ASP A 127 2.65 63.75 21.07
CA ASP A 127 1.31 63.15 21.07
C ASP A 127 0.46 63.50 19.80
N VAL A 128 -0.69 62.81 19.65
CA VAL A 128 -2.04 63.32 19.31
C VAL A 128 -2.85 62.38 18.40
N ASN A 129 -3.88 61.77 19.02
CA ASN A 129 -5.07 61.07 18.48
C ASN A 129 -4.85 59.73 17.73
N ALA A 130 -5.25 58.56 18.27
CA ALA A 130 -6.59 58.10 18.69
C ALA A 130 -7.56 57.87 17.50
N ASP A 131 -8.36 56.80 17.41
CA ASP A 131 -8.72 55.75 18.40
C ASP A 131 -8.95 54.37 17.73
N GLU A 132 -9.10 53.33 18.55
CA GLU A 132 -9.39 51.93 18.24
C GLU A 132 -10.78 51.69 17.60
N GLY A 133 -11.11 50.42 17.29
CA GLY A 133 -12.45 50.09 16.75
C GLY A 133 -12.74 48.64 16.39
N MET A 134 -12.17 47.66 17.10
CA MET A 134 -12.40 46.23 16.82
C MET A 134 -13.87 45.82 17.04
N VAL A 135 -14.54 45.26 16.02
CA VAL A 135 -15.78 44.46 16.22
C VAL A 135 -15.72 43.11 15.50
N LYS A 136 -15.69 42.03 16.31
CA LYS A 136 -15.80 40.65 15.84
C LYS A 136 -17.25 40.36 15.44
N LEU A 137 -17.52 40.35 14.14
CA LEU A 137 -18.87 40.10 13.59
C LEU A 137 -19.47 38.76 14.07
N THR A 138 -20.74 38.81 14.47
CA THR A 138 -21.46 37.71 15.11
C THR A 138 -22.04 36.71 14.10
N LYS A 139 -22.54 35.58 14.60
CA LYS A 139 -22.98 34.41 13.79
C LYS A 139 -24.16 34.74 12.84
N SER A 140 -24.91 35.79 13.11
CA SER A 140 -26.02 36.30 12.27
C SER A 140 -25.51 36.98 10.98
N GLU A 141 -24.42 37.74 11.05
CA GLU A 141 -23.91 38.57 9.94
C GLU A 141 -23.28 37.72 8.83
N LYS A 142 -22.60 36.62 9.20
CA LYS A 142 -22.10 35.62 8.24
C LYS A 142 -23.25 34.95 7.47
N ARG A 143 -24.42 34.75 8.11
CA ARG A 143 -25.63 34.19 7.46
C ARG A 143 -26.29 35.19 6.50
N ALA A 144 -26.23 36.49 6.79
CA ALA A 144 -26.73 37.53 5.88
C ALA A 144 -25.88 37.64 4.60
N LYS A 145 -24.54 37.59 4.71
CA LYS A 145 -23.65 37.60 3.55
C LYS A 145 -23.86 36.38 2.64
N LEU A 146 -24.02 35.18 3.21
CA LEU A 146 -24.32 33.96 2.42
C LEU A 146 -25.66 34.04 1.66
N LYS A 147 -26.68 34.70 2.23
CA LYS A 147 -27.97 34.93 1.54
C LYS A 147 -27.87 35.96 0.41
N LYS A 148 -26.97 36.95 0.48
CA LYS A 148 -26.72 37.90 -0.63
C LYS A 148 -26.03 37.19 -1.81
N MET A 149 -24.95 36.46 -1.57
CA MET A 149 -24.22 35.73 -2.62
C MET A 149 -25.10 34.69 -3.34
N LYS A 150 -26.00 34.00 -2.63
CA LYS A 150 -26.98 33.07 -3.25
C LYS A 150 -28.09 33.78 -4.05
N LYS A 151 -28.33 35.08 -3.82
CA LYS A 151 -29.29 35.90 -4.58
C LYS A 151 -28.66 36.52 -5.82
N GLU A 152 -27.36 36.80 -5.79
CA GLU A 152 -26.55 37.24 -6.94
C GLU A 152 -26.32 36.09 -7.94
N ALA A 153 -25.93 34.90 -7.46
CA ALA A 153 -25.83 33.70 -8.31
C ALA A 153 -27.16 33.33 -9.00
N LYS A 154 -28.31 33.61 -8.36
CA LYS A 154 -29.64 33.39 -8.96
C LYS A 154 -30.09 34.52 -9.92
N LYS A 155 -29.39 35.66 -9.96
CA LYS A 155 -29.58 36.69 -11.00
C LYS A 155 -28.76 36.39 -12.26
N GLN A 156 -27.50 35.98 -12.12
CA GLN A 156 -26.66 35.66 -13.28
C GLN A 156 -27.14 34.42 -14.06
N GLY A 157 -27.82 33.47 -13.41
CA GLY A 157 -28.46 32.33 -14.08
C GLY A 157 -29.74 32.63 -14.87
N LYS A 158 -30.10 33.91 -15.13
CA LYS A 158 -31.34 34.28 -15.85
C LYS A 158 -31.15 35.36 -16.92
N GLU A 159 -29.94 35.55 -17.43
CA GLU A 159 -29.62 36.62 -18.41
C GLU A 159 -28.73 36.13 -19.58
N MET A 160 -28.81 34.84 -19.93
CA MET A 160 -28.25 34.28 -21.18
C MET A 160 -29.25 33.35 -21.87
N ALA A 161 -30.50 33.82 -21.98
CA ALA A 161 -31.58 33.12 -22.66
C ALA A 161 -32.34 34.09 -23.57
N LYS A 162 -31.67 34.58 -24.63
CA LYS A 162 -32.21 35.18 -25.86
C LYS A 162 -31.08 35.73 -26.76
N THR A 163 -30.58 34.90 -27.67
CA THR A 163 -30.22 35.32 -29.04
C THR A 163 -30.52 34.14 -29.96
N GLU A 164 -30.85 34.41 -31.22
CA GLU A 164 -31.62 33.51 -32.08
C GLU A 164 -30.77 32.52 -32.87
N VAL A 165 -31.46 31.58 -33.54
CA VAL A 165 -30.90 30.45 -34.30
C VAL A 165 -30.45 30.90 -35.69
N GLU A 166 -29.23 30.53 -36.08
CA GLU A 166 -28.88 30.28 -37.49
C GLU A 166 -28.23 28.90 -37.62
N ASP A 167 -28.81 28.04 -38.46
CA ASP A 167 -28.31 26.70 -38.76
C ASP A 167 -27.06 26.76 -39.65
N THR A 168 -25.89 26.36 -39.14
CA THR A 168 -24.76 25.92 -39.99
C THR A 168 -23.88 24.84 -39.31
N PRO A 169 -23.15 24.00 -40.07
CA PRO A 169 -22.53 22.76 -39.56
C PRO A 169 -21.39 22.93 -38.53
N GLN A 170 -20.96 24.17 -38.25
CA GLN A 170 -19.71 24.44 -37.53
C GLN A 170 -19.82 24.15 -36.02
N ALA A 171 -21.00 24.25 -35.43
CA ALA A 171 -21.19 23.93 -34.01
C ALA A 171 -21.06 22.43 -33.71
N ALA A 172 -21.46 21.56 -34.65
CA ALA A 172 -21.26 20.12 -34.56
C ALA A 172 -19.77 19.76 -34.66
N VAL A 173 -19.09 20.30 -35.68
CA VAL A 173 -17.63 20.11 -35.88
C VAL A 173 -16.82 20.62 -34.68
N LEU A 174 -17.20 21.75 -34.06
CA LEU A 174 -16.54 22.27 -32.86
C LEU A 174 -16.87 21.48 -31.58
N ALA A 175 -17.94 20.67 -31.56
CA ALA A 175 -18.20 19.73 -30.48
C ALA A 175 -17.40 18.43 -30.68
N GLU A 176 -17.42 17.89 -31.90
CA GLU A 176 -16.64 16.72 -32.32
C GLU A 176 -15.13 16.92 -32.04
N ILE A 177 -14.55 18.05 -32.47
CA ILE A 177 -13.15 18.40 -32.17
C ILE A 177 -12.87 18.49 -30.65
N LYS A 178 -13.83 18.92 -29.82
CA LYS A 178 -13.62 18.97 -28.35
C LYS A 178 -13.72 17.60 -27.70
N GLU A 179 -14.59 16.73 -28.21
CA GLU A 179 -14.68 15.34 -27.77
C GLU A 179 -13.44 14.54 -28.18
N ASP A 180 -12.93 14.77 -29.40
CA ASP A 180 -11.66 14.20 -29.86
C ASP A 180 -10.47 14.70 -29.03
N LEU A 181 -10.35 16.02 -28.78
CA LEU A 181 -9.30 16.57 -27.92
C LEU A 181 -9.36 16.01 -26.50
N THR A 182 -10.55 15.87 -25.90
CA THR A 182 -10.65 15.25 -24.57
C THR A 182 -10.40 13.74 -24.59
N ALA A 183 -10.65 13.05 -25.71
CA ALA A 183 -10.26 11.65 -25.90
C ALA A 183 -8.73 11.50 -26.07
N GLU A 184 -8.06 12.45 -26.73
CA GLU A 184 -6.60 12.52 -26.87
C GLU A 184 -5.92 12.84 -25.53
N GLU A 185 -6.39 13.85 -24.78
CA GLU A 185 -5.93 14.14 -23.41
C GLU A 185 -6.13 12.94 -22.46
N ALA A 186 -7.26 12.23 -22.58
CA ALA A 186 -7.53 11.00 -21.84
C ALA A 186 -6.59 9.85 -22.27
N PHE A 187 -6.19 9.79 -23.54
CA PHE A 187 -5.22 8.82 -24.06
C PHE A 187 -3.80 9.12 -23.54
N GLU A 188 -3.37 10.37 -23.60
CA GLU A 188 -2.05 10.81 -23.14
C GLU A 188 -1.90 10.68 -21.63
N SER A 189 -2.88 11.14 -20.85
CA SER A 189 -2.85 10.97 -19.39
C SER A 189 -2.82 9.49 -18.98
N LYS A 190 -3.41 8.57 -19.77
CA LYS A 190 -3.27 7.12 -19.56
C LYS A 190 -1.88 6.59 -19.91
N LYS A 191 -1.22 7.10 -20.96
CA LYS A 191 0.19 6.79 -21.26
C LYS A 191 1.10 7.24 -20.11
N CYS A 192 0.95 8.48 -19.65
CA CYS A 192 1.74 9.05 -18.55
C CYS A 192 1.58 8.23 -17.27
N LYS A 193 0.34 7.96 -16.85
CA LYS A 193 0.04 7.06 -15.72
C LYS A 193 0.70 5.69 -15.89
N LEU A 194 0.67 5.12 -17.09
CA LEU A 194 1.30 3.81 -17.32
C LEU A 194 2.83 3.86 -17.23
N ALA A 195 3.46 4.95 -17.66
CA ALA A 195 4.90 5.18 -17.50
C ALA A 195 5.30 5.46 -16.04
N GLU A 196 4.49 6.23 -15.30
CA GLU A 196 4.64 6.48 -13.87
C GLU A 196 4.56 5.17 -13.07
N LEU A 197 3.51 4.36 -13.30
CA LEU A 197 3.31 3.05 -12.66
C LEU A 197 4.47 2.09 -12.98
N GLY A 198 4.93 2.05 -14.23
CA GLY A 198 6.07 1.23 -14.64
C GLY A 198 7.36 1.66 -13.95
N SER A 199 7.67 2.96 -13.94
CA SER A 199 8.88 3.50 -13.31
C SER A 199 8.88 3.27 -11.79
N ALA A 200 7.76 3.55 -11.11
CA ALA A 200 7.63 3.33 -9.66
C ALA A 200 7.79 1.84 -9.29
N LEU A 201 7.30 0.93 -10.13
CA LEU A 201 7.38 -0.51 -9.89
C LEU A 201 8.78 -1.07 -10.18
N LEU A 202 9.53 -0.49 -11.12
CA LEU A 202 10.94 -0.83 -11.36
C LEU A 202 11.89 -0.27 -10.28
N THR A 203 11.57 0.89 -9.67
CA THR A 203 12.36 1.45 -8.57
C THR A 203 12.28 0.59 -7.30
N ASP A 204 11.06 0.20 -6.89
CA ASP A 204 10.83 -0.63 -5.69
C ASP A 204 9.74 -1.69 -5.95
N PRO A 205 10.09 -2.89 -6.44
CA PRO A 205 9.09 -3.90 -6.80
C PRO A 205 8.32 -4.46 -5.59
N GLU A 206 8.96 -4.56 -4.41
CA GLU A 206 8.32 -5.13 -3.21
C GLU A 206 7.20 -4.25 -2.63
N SER A 207 7.39 -2.93 -2.62
CA SER A 207 6.42 -1.98 -2.05
C SER A 207 5.25 -1.74 -3.01
N ASN A 208 5.57 -1.65 -4.31
CA ASN A 208 4.67 -1.20 -5.36
C ASN A 208 3.95 -2.34 -6.11
N ILE A 209 4.10 -3.60 -5.70
CA ILE A 209 3.50 -4.78 -6.37
C ILE A 209 1.97 -4.72 -6.61
N LYS A 210 1.25 -3.83 -5.91
CA LYS A 210 -0.17 -3.54 -6.18
C LYS A 210 -0.39 -2.84 -7.52
N LEU A 211 0.52 -1.93 -7.92
CA LEU A 211 0.47 -1.15 -9.16
C LEU A 211 0.43 -2.05 -10.41
N LEU A 212 1.05 -3.24 -10.33
CA LEU A 212 1.01 -4.25 -11.38
C LEU A 212 -0.43 -4.68 -11.73
N LYS A 213 -1.34 -4.74 -10.74
CA LYS A 213 -2.78 -5.02 -10.97
C LYS A 213 -3.49 -3.86 -11.65
N GLU A 214 -3.06 -2.62 -11.38
CA GLU A 214 -3.59 -1.41 -12.01
C GLU A 214 -3.13 -1.30 -13.47
N MET A 215 -1.86 -1.59 -13.78
CA MET A 215 -1.36 -1.69 -15.16
C MET A 215 -2.09 -2.77 -15.97
N VAL A 216 -2.37 -3.93 -15.36
CA VAL A 216 -3.20 -5.00 -15.97
C VAL A 216 -4.64 -4.54 -16.18
N GLN A 217 -5.17 -3.61 -15.37
CA GLN A 217 -6.50 -3.04 -15.54
C GLN A 217 -6.54 -1.99 -16.67
N ILE A 218 -5.53 -1.12 -16.79
CA ILE A 218 -5.39 -0.18 -17.93
C ILE A 218 -5.32 -0.96 -19.26
N SER A 219 -4.66 -2.13 -19.26
CA SER A 219 -4.59 -3.04 -20.43
C SER A 219 -5.94 -3.70 -20.81
N LYS A 220 -7.03 -3.38 -20.11
CA LYS A 220 -8.41 -3.78 -20.43
C LYS A 220 -9.25 -2.67 -21.07
N ASP A 221 -8.70 -1.46 -21.24
CA ASP A 221 -9.38 -0.33 -21.85
C ASP A 221 -9.90 -0.62 -23.27
N ASN A 222 -10.85 0.21 -23.71
CA ASN A 222 -11.45 0.12 -25.05
C ASN A 222 -10.46 0.50 -26.17
N ASN A 223 -9.53 1.43 -25.89
CA ASN A 223 -8.65 2.00 -26.90
C ASN A 223 -7.56 1.00 -27.29
N HIS A 224 -7.60 0.51 -28.54
CA HIS A 224 -6.70 -0.53 -29.04
C HIS A 224 -5.20 -0.19 -28.90
N THR A 225 -4.84 1.09 -29.05
CA THR A 225 -3.48 1.60 -28.87
C THR A 225 -3.01 1.52 -27.43
N ILE A 226 -3.86 1.86 -26.45
CA ILE A 226 -3.57 1.72 -25.01
C ILE A 226 -3.37 0.24 -24.66
N VAL A 227 -4.25 -0.64 -25.15
CA VAL A 227 -4.13 -2.09 -24.90
C VAL A 227 -2.79 -2.61 -25.44
N LYS A 228 -2.40 -2.25 -26.67
CA LYS A 228 -1.11 -2.67 -27.25
C LYS A 228 0.09 -2.14 -26.44
N LEU A 229 0.07 -0.86 -26.06
CA LEU A 229 1.12 -0.25 -25.25
C LEU A 229 1.21 -0.91 -23.87
N GLY A 230 0.06 -1.15 -23.23
CA GLY A 230 -0.01 -1.74 -21.89
C GLY A 230 0.45 -3.20 -21.84
N LEU A 231 0.17 -3.98 -22.90
CA LEU A 231 0.72 -5.32 -23.02
C LEU A 231 2.25 -5.33 -23.14
N LEU A 232 2.82 -4.38 -23.89
CA LEU A 232 4.27 -4.27 -24.11
C LEU A 232 5.01 -3.70 -22.90
N SER A 233 4.41 -2.74 -22.19
CA SER A 233 4.99 -2.22 -20.93
C SER A 233 4.93 -3.26 -19.81
N LEU A 234 3.81 -3.99 -19.69
CA LEU A 234 3.72 -5.12 -18.76
C LEU A 234 4.74 -6.21 -19.10
N LEU A 235 4.97 -6.50 -20.38
CA LEU A 235 6.01 -7.42 -20.80
C LEU A 235 7.38 -6.98 -20.29
N ALA A 236 7.79 -5.72 -20.51
CA ALA A 236 9.08 -5.22 -20.04
C ALA A 236 9.22 -5.35 -18.52
N VAL A 237 8.24 -4.82 -17.78
CA VAL A 237 8.14 -4.93 -16.32
C VAL A 237 8.23 -6.38 -15.83
N PHE A 238 7.53 -7.33 -16.48
CA PHE A 238 7.63 -8.74 -16.10
C PHE A 238 9.00 -9.35 -16.38
N LYS A 239 9.71 -8.95 -17.45
CA LYS A 239 11.05 -9.46 -17.74
C LYS A 239 12.07 -9.04 -16.68
N ASP A 240 11.92 -7.85 -16.10
CA ASP A 240 12.84 -7.33 -15.08
C ASP A 240 12.51 -7.81 -13.65
N ILE A 241 11.23 -8.07 -13.35
CA ILE A 241 10.73 -8.37 -11.99
C ILE A 241 10.57 -9.87 -11.71
N ILE A 242 10.45 -10.71 -12.75
CA ILE A 242 10.31 -12.16 -12.57
C ILE A 242 11.60 -12.75 -11.99
N PRO A 243 11.53 -13.51 -10.87
CA PRO A 243 12.67 -14.24 -10.36
C PRO A 243 13.00 -15.45 -11.25
N GLY A 244 14.28 -15.80 -11.35
CA GLY A 244 14.76 -17.00 -12.05
C GLY A 244 14.40 -18.34 -11.40
N TYR A 245 13.51 -18.37 -10.40
CA TYR A 245 13.03 -19.57 -9.72
C TYR A 245 11.51 -19.71 -9.84
N ARG A 246 11.01 -20.94 -9.70
CA ARG A 246 9.56 -21.22 -9.66
C ARG A 246 8.97 -20.84 -8.31
N ILE A 247 8.03 -19.91 -8.32
CA ILE A 247 7.26 -19.52 -7.13
C ILE A 247 6.27 -20.63 -6.79
N ARG A 248 6.33 -21.16 -5.56
CA ARG A 248 5.33 -22.08 -5.01
C ARG A 248 4.34 -21.29 -4.15
N LEU A 249 3.05 -21.44 -4.41
CA LEU A 249 2.00 -20.89 -3.54
C LEU A 249 2.05 -21.57 -2.17
N PRO A 250 2.03 -20.82 -1.04
CA PRO A 250 1.99 -21.40 0.31
C PRO A 250 0.80 -22.34 0.50
N THR A 251 1.01 -23.47 1.18
CA THR A 251 -0.11 -24.35 1.55
C THR A 251 -0.96 -23.72 2.66
N GLU A 252 -2.22 -24.14 2.80
CA GLU A 252 -3.14 -23.58 3.82
C GLU A 252 -2.55 -23.67 5.24
N LYS A 253 -1.91 -24.81 5.56
CA LYS A 253 -1.18 -25.04 6.81
C LYS A 253 -0.05 -24.03 7.05
N GLU A 254 0.70 -23.66 6.01
CA GLU A 254 1.77 -22.66 6.10
C GLU A 254 1.21 -21.23 6.20
N LEU A 255 -0.01 -20.99 5.72
CA LEU A 255 -0.68 -19.70 5.71
C LEU A 255 -1.23 -19.33 7.09
N GLU A 256 -1.67 -20.32 7.86
CA GLU A 256 -2.11 -20.19 9.26
C GLU A 256 -0.93 -19.99 10.23
N MET A 257 0.28 -20.45 9.88
CA MET A 257 1.47 -20.27 10.71
C MET A 257 1.88 -18.78 10.87
N LYS A 258 2.22 -18.40 12.10
CA LYS A 258 2.73 -17.06 12.44
C LYS A 258 4.16 -16.88 11.93
N VAL A 259 4.31 -16.44 10.69
CA VAL A 259 5.59 -16.07 10.08
C VAL A 259 6.06 -14.65 10.47
N SER A 260 7.38 -14.44 10.36
CA SER A 260 8.03 -13.13 10.59
C SER A 260 7.55 -12.05 9.60
N LYS A 261 7.80 -10.78 9.94
CA LYS A 261 7.42 -9.64 9.07
C LYS A 261 8.05 -9.72 7.68
N THR A 262 9.31 -10.18 7.57
CA THR A 262 10.03 -10.33 6.30
C THR A 262 9.43 -11.44 5.44
N VAL A 263 9.24 -12.64 6.00
CA VAL A 263 8.62 -13.77 5.29
C VAL A 263 7.20 -13.45 4.86
N ARG A 264 6.42 -12.71 5.68
CA ARG A 264 5.09 -12.23 5.28
C ARG A 264 5.14 -11.27 4.08
N LYS A 265 6.12 -10.36 4.02
CA LYS A 265 6.31 -9.46 2.87
C LYS A 265 6.63 -10.25 1.59
N MET A 266 7.61 -11.15 1.63
CA MET A 266 7.98 -11.98 0.48
C MET A 266 6.80 -12.80 -0.04
N ARG A 267 6.08 -13.51 0.85
CA ARG A 267 4.88 -14.28 0.46
C ARG A 267 3.77 -13.40 -0.15
N TYR A 268 3.59 -12.17 0.35
CA TYR A 268 2.62 -11.23 -0.21
C TYR A 268 3.04 -10.74 -1.61
N TYR A 269 4.33 -10.45 -1.80
CA TYR A 269 4.91 -10.09 -3.08
C TYR A 269 4.76 -11.23 -4.10
N GLU A 270 5.26 -12.43 -3.79
CA GLU A 270 5.19 -13.62 -4.65
C GLU A 270 3.77 -13.98 -5.07
N SER A 271 2.83 -14.02 -4.11
CA SER A 271 1.43 -14.35 -4.40
C SER A 271 0.73 -13.26 -5.23
N THR A 272 1.10 -11.99 -5.04
CA THR A 272 0.57 -10.88 -5.85
C THR A 272 1.16 -10.89 -7.26
N LEU A 273 2.46 -11.13 -7.41
CA LEU A 273 3.17 -11.27 -8.69
C LEU A 273 2.59 -12.42 -9.52
N LEU A 274 2.48 -13.62 -8.93
CA LEU A 274 1.92 -14.80 -9.59
C LEU A 274 0.45 -14.60 -9.95
N SER A 275 -0.34 -13.95 -9.08
CA SER A 275 -1.74 -13.61 -9.35
C SER A 275 -1.89 -12.63 -10.52
N ALA A 276 -1.08 -11.57 -10.57
CA ALA A 276 -1.11 -10.59 -11.65
C ALA A 276 -0.62 -11.18 -12.97
N TYR A 277 0.45 -11.98 -12.94
CA TYR A 277 0.99 -12.70 -14.08
C TYR A 277 -0.03 -13.67 -14.67
N LYS A 278 -0.77 -14.44 -13.84
CA LYS A 278 -1.85 -15.31 -14.31
C LYS A 278 -2.94 -14.54 -15.07
N VAL A 279 -3.35 -13.37 -14.57
CA VAL A 279 -4.36 -12.53 -15.24
C VAL A 279 -3.82 -11.94 -16.54
N TYR A 280 -2.53 -11.58 -16.58
CA TYR A 280 -1.85 -11.12 -17.79
C TYR A 280 -1.77 -12.22 -18.86
N LEU A 281 -1.39 -13.46 -18.51
CA LEU A 281 -1.38 -14.59 -19.44
C LEU A 281 -2.78 -14.91 -19.98
N GLN A 282 -3.81 -14.90 -19.13
CA GLN A 282 -5.19 -15.07 -19.56
C GLN A 282 -5.64 -13.97 -20.52
N ARG A 283 -5.16 -12.72 -20.32
CA ARG A 283 -5.43 -11.60 -21.24
C ARG A 283 -4.69 -11.76 -22.57
N LEU A 284 -3.45 -12.26 -22.58
CA LEU A 284 -2.71 -12.57 -23.81
C LEU A 284 -3.44 -13.64 -24.63
N MET A 285 -3.79 -14.77 -24.03
CA MET A 285 -4.60 -15.84 -24.67
C MET A 285 -5.93 -15.35 -25.24
N ALA A 286 -6.63 -14.46 -24.53
CA ALA A 286 -7.88 -13.87 -25.00
C ALA A 286 -7.72 -12.86 -26.16
N LEU A 287 -6.51 -12.34 -26.37
CA LEU A 287 -6.17 -11.40 -27.43
C LEU A 287 -5.44 -12.05 -28.61
N GLU A 288 -4.79 -13.20 -28.40
CA GLU A 288 -4.26 -14.10 -29.43
C GLU A 288 -5.34 -14.45 -30.46
N ASN A 289 -6.54 -14.79 -29.99
CA ASN A 289 -7.71 -15.08 -30.82
C ASN A 289 -8.27 -13.87 -31.61
N LYS A 290 -7.71 -12.67 -31.45
CA LYS A 290 -8.15 -11.45 -32.15
C LYS A 290 -7.06 -10.96 -33.11
N PRO A 291 -7.28 -10.93 -34.44
CA PRO A 291 -6.23 -10.64 -35.41
C PRO A 291 -5.58 -9.26 -35.22
N LEU A 292 -6.34 -8.26 -34.73
CA LEU A 292 -5.82 -6.92 -34.42
C LEU A 292 -4.74 -6.89 -33.33
N PHE A 293 -4.71 -7.90 -32.45
CA PHE A 293 -3.81 -8.00 -31.30
C PHE A 293 -2.88 -9.21 -31.37
N GLN A 294 -3.21 -10.25 -32.14
CA GLN A 294 -2.47 -11.51 -32.26
C GLN A 294 -0.95 -11.31 -32.41
N HIS A 295 -0.52 -10.46 -33.33
CA HIS A 295 0.92 -10.18 -33.54
C HIS A 295 1.62 -9.62 -32.28
N VAL A 296 0.95 -8.74 -31.52
CA VAL A 296 1.50 -8.19 -30.27
C VAL A 296 1.43 -9.23 -29.15
N ALA A 297 0.32 -9.96 -29.04
CA ALA A 297 0.11 -10.98 -28.02
C ALA A 297 1.14 -12.12 -28.14
N VAL A 298 1.31 -12.68 -29.34
CA VAL A 298 2.28 -13.77 -29.58
C VAL A 298 3.71 -13.28 -29.41
N ARG A 299 4.05 -12.05 -29.85
CA ARG A 299 5.36 -11.46 -29.55
C ARG A 299 5.64 -11.37 -28.05
N CYS A 300 4.65 -11.00 -27.22
CA CYS A 300 4.78 -11.01 -25.76
C CYS A 300 4.95 -12.43 -25.20
N ILE A 301 4.20 -13.42 -25.71
CA ILE A 301 4.30 -14.83 -25.29
C ILE A 301 5.71 -15.39 -25.58
N CYS A 302 6.21 -15.23 -26.81
CA CYS A 302 7.58 -15.60 -27.18
C CYS A 302 8.62 -14.88 -26.32
N SER A 303 8.52 -13.55 -26.20
CA SER A 303 9.47 -12.73 -25.44
C SER A 303 9.51 -13.03 -23.93
N LEU A 304 8.43 -13.62 -23.37
CA LEU A 304 8.40 -14.13 -22.00
C LEU A 304 9.09 -15.49 -21.87
N LEU A 305 8.85 -16.40 -22.82
CA LEU A 305 9.51 -17.72 -22.84
C LEU A 305 11.02 -17.59 -23.00
N ASP A 306 11.47 -16.72 -23.92
CA ASP A 306 12.89 -16.52 -24.20
C ASP A 306 13.65 -15.98 -22.97
N ALA A 307 13.02 -15.13 -22.17
CA ALA A 307 13.64 -14.53 -21.00
C ALA A 307 13.48 -15.34 -19.71
N ASN A 308 12.38 -16.08 -19.56
CA ASN A 308 12.07 -16.82 -18.33
C ASN A 308 11.62 -18.27 -18.61
N PRO A 309 12.50 -19.14 -19.16
CA PRO A 309 12.14 -20.49 -19.64
C PRO A 309 11.51 -21.39 -18.57
N HIS A 310 11.98 -21.27 -17.32
CA HIS A 310 11.61 -22.18 -16.22
C HIS A 310 10.50 -21.64 -15.30
N PHE A 311 10.01 -20.42 -15.53
CA PHE A 311 9.04 -19.77 -14.64
C PHE A 311 7.67 -20.48 -14.62
N ASN A 312 6.79 -20.04 -13.72
CA ASN A 312 5.45 -20.57 -13.58
C ASN A 312 4.65 -20.42 -14.89
N TYR A 313 3.71 -21.35 -15.14
CA TYR A 313 2.86 -21.39 -16.33
C TYR A 313 3.55 -21.62 -17.69
N ARG A 314 4.83 -22.04 -17.74
CA ARG A 314 5.55 -22.42 -18.97
C ARG A 314 4.72 -23.27 -19.96
N GLU A 315 3.95 -24.24 -19.45
CA GLU A 315 3.16 -25.18 -20.28
C GLU A 315 2.05 -24.45 -21.04
N SER A 316 1.40 -23.48 -20.39
CA SER A 316 0.38 -22.64 -21.02
C SER A 316 0.98 -21.69 -22.07
N LEU A 317 2.23 -21.26 -21.90
CA LEU A 317 2.94 -20.44 -22.88
C LEU A 317 3.40 -21.27 -24.08
N LEU A 318 3.98 -22.45 -23.85
CA LEU A 318 4.41 -23.38 -24.90
C LEU A 318 3.23 -23.90 -25.75
N ASP A 319 2.12 -24.23 -25.10
CA ASP A 319 0.88 -24.62 -25.78
C ASP A 319 0.34 -23.48 -26.67
N ALA A 320 0.47 -22.22 -26.24
CA ALA A 320 0.14 -21.05 -27.06
C ALA A 320 1.13 -20.82 -28.21
N THR A 321 2.44 -20.94 -28.02
CA THR A 321 3.40 -20.78 -29.13
C THR A 321 3.22 -21.89 -30.16
N VAL A 322 3.08 -23.15 -29.74
CA VAL A 322 2.89 -24.30 -30.63
C VAL A 322 1.66 -24.13 -31.52
N ARG A 323 0.52 -23.66 -30.98
CA ARG A 323 -0.66 -23.30 -31.80
C ARG A 323 -0.36 -22.26 -32.89
N ASN A 324 0.49 -21.29 -32.61
CA ASN A 324 0.79 -20.19 -33.54
C ASN A 324 1.91 -20.50 -34.55
N ILE A 325 2.63 -21.63 -34.42
CA ILE A 325 3.61 -22.07 -35.43
C ILE A 325 2.93 -22.27 -36.80
N SER A 326 1.70 -22.80 -36.82
CA SER A 326 0.92 -23.00 -38.06
C SER A 326 0.14 -21.75 -38.51
N SER A 327 0.41 -20.57 -37.94
CA SER A 327 -0.30 -19.34 -38.31
C SER A 327 0.06 -18.83 -39.71
N THR A 328 -0.91 -18.18 -40.35
CA THR A 328 -0.80 -17.59 -41.70
C THR A 328 0.13 -16.38 -41.78
N ASN A 329 0.57 -15.83 -40.64
CA ASN A 329 1.42 -14.65 -40.59
C ASN A 329 2.88 -15.05 -40.40
N ASP A 330 3.69 -14.83 -41.44
CA ASP A 330 5.11 -15.21 -41.49
C ASP A 330 5.93 -14.66 -40.32
N ALA A 331 5.66 -13.42 -39.88
CA ALA A 331 6.36 -12.85 -38.73
C ALA A 331 6.04 -13.64 -37.45
N ILE A 332 4.77 -13.92 -37.19
CA ILE A 332 4.32 -14.67 -36.00
C ILE A 332 4.96 -16.07 -35.99
N ARG A 333 4.92 -16.75 -37.13
CA ARG A 333 5.55 -18.07 -37.31
C ARG A 333 7.05 -18.03 -37.06
N PHE A 334 7.76 -17.01 -37.55
CA PHE A 334 9.20 -16.82 -37.30
C PHE A 334 9.51 -16.68 -35.80
N TRP A 335 8.79 -15.81 -35.07
CA TRP A 335 8.98 -15.66 -33.62
C TRP A 335 8.71 -16.98 -32.87
N CYS A 336 7.64 -17.71 -33.21
CA CYS A 336 7.31 -18.98 -32.54
C CYS A 336 8.38 -20.06 -32.79
N ILE A 337 8.82 -20.21 -34.04
CA ILE A 337 9.86 -21.20 -34.40
C ILE A 337 11.19 -20.85 -33.71
N PHE A 338 11.59 -19.58 -33.69
CA PHE A 338 12.81 -19.12 -33.04
C PHE A 338 12.81 -19.44 -31.54
N SER A 339 11.75 -19.06 -30.81
CA SER A 339 11.62 -19.34 -29.37
C SER A 339 11.62 -20.85 -29.06
N VAL A 340 10.94 -21.66 -29.89
CA VAL A 340 10.91 -23.12 -29.70
C VAL A 340 12.28 -23.76 -29.98
N HIS A 341 13.01 -23.29 -31.01
CA HIS A 341 14.35 -23.79 -31.31
C HIS A 341 15.36 -23.39 -30.22
N HIS A 342 15.22 -22.20 -29.64
CA HIS A 342 16.02 -21.76 -28.49
C HIS A 342 15.71 -22.57 -27.20
N PHE A 343 14.49 -23.07 -27.05
CA PHE A 343 14.07 -23.89 -25.89
C PHE A 343 14.37 -25.39 -26.07
N SER A 344 14.64 -25.85 -27.30
CA SER A 344 14.92 -27.26 -27.62
C SER A 344 16.42 -27.61 -27.67
N LEU A 345 17.29 -26.61 -27.48
CA LEU A 345 18.74 -26.73 -27.29
C LEU A 345 19.09 -26.57 -25.81
#